data_AF-A0AAN4ZGF9-F1
#
_entry.id   AF-A0AAN4ZGF9-F1
#
_cell.length_a   1.000
_cell.length_b   1.000
_cell.length_c   1.000
_cell.angle_alpha   90.00
_cell.angle_beta   90.00
_cell.angle_gamma   90.00
#
_symmetry.space_group_name_H-M   'P 1'
#
loop_
_entity.id
_entity.type
_entity.pdbx_description
1 polymer ?
#
loop_
_entity_poly.entity_id
_entity_poly.type
_entity_poly.pdbx_seq_one_letter_code
_entity_poly.pdbx_strand_id
1 'polypeptide(L)'
;LARSFRIFQLNITFLNSLFAILQISFHDFAFFGVASDFYMVIDQKLSELILNAIILVYGTTFFHLLVGANQMTAVMFPFKHREV
;
A
#
# COMPACT_ATOMS: atom_id res chain seq x y z
N LEU A 1 -18.05 13.69 1.28
CA LEU A 1 -18.05 12.49 2.18
C LEU A 1 -17.84 11.09 1.60
N ALA A 2 -18.86 10.41 1.06
CA ALA A 2 -18.72 9.02 0.59
C ALA A 2 -17.67 8.89 -0.54
N ARG A 3 -17.51 9.96 -1.31
CA ARG A 3 -16.48 10.11 -2.33
C ARG A 3 -15.07 10.09 -1.73
N SER A 4 -14.81 10.87 -0.66
CA SER A 4 -13.51 10.93 0.01
C SER A 4 -13.13 9.57 0.60
N PHE A 5 -14.07 8.93 1.28
CA PHE A 5 -13.90 7.57 1.80
C PHE A 5 -13.55 6.55 0.69
N ARG A 6 -14.31 6.55 -0.42
CA ARG A 6 -14.04 5.67 -1.57
C ARG A 6 -12.68 5.94 -2.21
N ILE A 7 -12.27 7.21 -2.31
CA ILE A 7 -10.96 7.59 -2.85
C ILE A 7 -9.85 7.03 -1.96
N PHE A 8 -9.93 7.19 -0.63
CA PHE A 8 -8.92 6.63 0.27
C PHE A 8 -8.87 5.10 0.19
N GLN A 9 -10.02 4.43 0.15
CA GLN A 9 -10.07 2.97 -0.04
C GLN A 9 -9.47 2.54 -1.38
N LEU A 10 -9.74 3.26 -2.47
CA LEU A 10 -9.17 2.95 -3.78
C LEU A 10 -7.64 3.08 -3.77
N ASN A 11 -7.10 4.11 -3.11
CA ASN A 11 -5.66 4.27 -2.96
C ASN A 11 -5.03 3.15 -2.12
N ILE A 12 -5.69 2.73 -1.02
CA ILE A 12 -5.26 1.58 -0.22
C ILE A 12 -5.20 0.32 -1.08
N THR A 13 -6.28 0.02 -1.81
CA THR A 13 -6.34 -1.16 -2.68
C THR A 13 -5.26 -1.12 -3.77
N PHE A 14 -5.04 0.04 -4.39
CA PHE A 14 -4.03 0.22 -5.42
C PHE A 14 -2.62 -0.04 -4.87
N LEU A 15 -2.26 0.60 -3.75
CA LEU A 15 -0.95 0.43 -3.13
C LEU A 15 -0.70 -1.02 -2.68
N ASN A 16 -1.71 -1.67 -2.06
CA ASN A 16 -1.61 -3.07 -1.67
C ASN A 16 -1.44 -4.00 -2.87
N SER A 17 -2.19 -3.76 -3.95
CA SER A 17 -2.07 -4.56 -5.18
C SER A 17 -0.69 -4.40 -5.81
N LEU A 18 -0.19 -3.17 -5.88
CA LEU A 18 1.14 -2.89 -6.41
C LEU A 18 2.23 -3.54 -5.55
N PHE A 19 2.13 -3.43 -4.22
CA PHE A 19 3.05 -4.07 -3.30
C PHE A 19 3.04 -5.60 -3.45
N ALA A 20 1.86 -6.22 -3.53
CA ALA A 20 1.73 -7.66 -3.73
C ALA A 20 2.33 -8.13 -5.06
N ILE A 21 2.11 -7.38 -6.16
CA ILE A 21 2.71 -7.70 -7.46
C ILE A 21 4.24 -7.67 -7.37
N LEU A 22 4.82 -6.64 -6.74
CA LEU A 22 6.27 -6.54 -6.57
C LEU A 22 6.80 -7.69 -5.69
N GLN A 23 6.14 -8.00 -4.58
CA GLN A 23 6.57 -9.04 -3.67
C GLN A 23 6.54 -10.43 -4.34
N ILE A 24 5.43 -10.77 -5.00
CA ILE A 24 5.29 -12.07 -5.70
C ILE A 24 6.30 -12.18 -6.84
N SER A 25 6.50 -11.12 -7.63
CA SER A 25 7.35 -11.16 -8.83
C SER A 25 8.85 -11.30 -8.52
N PHE A 26 9.27 -10.93 -7.32
CA PHE A 26 10.69 -10.81 -6.99
C PHE A 26 11.08 -11.62 -5.75
N HIS A 27 10.36 -11.46 -4.65
CA HIS A 27 10.72 -12.10 -3.38
C HIS A 27 10.35 -13.58 -3.36
N ASP A 28 9.16 -13.94 -3.83
CA ASP A 28 8.69 -15.33 -3.77
C ASP A 28 9.46 -16.23 -4.75
N PHE A 29 9.74 -15.77 -5.97
CA PHE A 29 10.54 -16.56 -6.92
C PHE A 29 11.95 -16.86 -6.40
N ALA A 30 12.60 -15.88 -5.78
CA ALA A 30 13.90 -16.07 -5.15
C ALA A 30 13.82 -17.06 -3.96
N PHE A 31 12.78 -16.98 -3.13
CA PHE A 31 12.59 -17.85 -1.96
C PHE A 31 12.27 -19.30 -2.33
N PHE A 32 11.48 -19.54 -3.38
CA PHE A 32 11.14 -20.89 -3.85
C PHE A 32 12.23 -21.53 -4.73
N GLY A 33 13.39 -20.89 -4.90
CA GLY A 33 14.52 -21.43 -5.67
C GLY A 33 14.32 -21.42 -7.19
N VAL A 34 13.27 -20.77 -7.69
CA VAL A 34 13.02 -20.65 -9.13
C VAL A 34 13.86 -19.49 -9.67
N ALA A 35 14.84 -19.82 -10.52
CA ALA A 35 15.82 -18.85 -11.03
C ALA A 35 16.65 -18.16 -9.91
N SER A 36 16.95 -18.89 -8.82
CA SER A 36 17.75 -18.39 -7.69
C SER A 36 19.06 -17.73 -8.12
N ASP A 37 19.75 -18.32 -9.10
CA ASP A 37 21.04 -17.82 -9.59
C ASP A 37 20.91 -16.47 -10.30
N PHE A 38 19.80 -16.24 -11.00
CA PHE A 38 19.47 -14.95 -11.61
C PHE A 38 19.19 -13.89 -10.54
N TYR A 39 18.44 -14.25 -9.50
CA TYR A 39 18.11 -13.33 -8.40
C TYR A 39 19.29 -13.05 -7.48
N MET A 40 20.21 -14.01 -7.27
CA MET A 40 21.48 -13.81 -6.57
C MET A 40 22.42 -12.82 -7.29
N VAL A 41 22.33 -12.73 -8.62
CA VAL A 41 23.14 -11.78 -9.41
C VAL A 41 22.50 -10.37 -9.46
N ILE A 42 21.18 -10.28 -9.37
CA ILE A 42 20.43 -9.00 -9.36
C ILE A 42 20.31 -8.40 -7.94
N ASP A 43 20.68 -9.18 -6.93
CA ASP A 43 20.52 -8.99 -5.48
C ASP A 43 20.63 -7.54 -4.99
N GLN A 44 21.66 -6.78 -5.38
CA GLN A 44 21.81 -5.39 -4.90
C GLN A 44 20.69 -4.46 -5.40
N LYS A 45 20.40 -4.44 -6.71
CA LYS A 45 19.35 -3.57 -7.27
C LYS A 45 17.95 -4.03 -6.87
N LEU A 46 17.77 -5.34 -6.68
CA LEU A 46 16.51 -5.89 -6.21
C LEU A 46 16.27 -5.54 -4.74
N SER A 47 17.31 -5.60 -3.91
CA SER A 47 17.23 -5.20 -2.50
C SER A 47 16.82 -3.73 -2.37
N GLU A 48 17.36 -2.85 -3.22
CA GLU A 48 16.96 -1.44 -3.29
C GLU A 48 15.50 -1.28 -3.72
N LEU A 49 15.03 -2.05 -4.70
CA LEU A 49 13.64 -2.04 -5.13
C LEU A 49 12.68 -2.49 -4.01
N ILE A 50 13.05 -3.52 -3.24
CA ILE A 50 12.28 -4.02 -2.10
C ILE A 50 12.28 -3.00 -0.96
N LEU A 51 13.43 -2.39 -0.64
CA LEU A 51 13.53 -1.27 0.31
C LEU A 51 12.64 -0.10 -0.10
N ASN A 52 12.62 0.22 -1.40
CA ASN A 52 11.73 1.24 -1.94
C ASN A 52 10.26 0.82 -1.87
N ALA A 53 9.92 -0.46 -2.01
CA ALA A 53 8.55 -0.95 -1.88
C ALA A 53 7.98 -0.79 -0.45
N ILE A 54 8.82 -0.68 0.59
CA ILE A 54 8.40 -0.34 1.96
C ILE A 54 7.67 1.01 1.99
N ILE A 55 7.99 1.94 1.09
CA ILE A 55 7.30 3.24 1.00
C ILE A 55 5.80 3.06 0.68
N LEU A 56 5.44 2.00 -0.03
CA LEU A 56 4.04 1.67 -0.35
C LEU A 56 3.26 1.26 0.91
N VAL A 57 3.93 0.57 1.84
CA VAL A 57 3.35 0.19 3.15
C VAL A 57 3.08 1.41 4.01
N TYR A 58 4.03 2.36 4.05
CA TYR A 58 3.83 3.65 4.73
C TYR A 58 2.71 4.46 4.09
N GLY A 59 2.64 4.52 2.76
CA GLY A 59 1.55 5.17 2.03
C GLY A 59 0.18 4.55 2.37
N THR A 60 0.12 3.22 2.42
CA THR A 60 -1.10 2.49 2.79
C THR A 60 -1.53 2.82 4.23
N THR A 61 -0.58 2.85 5.16
CA THR A 61 -0.82 3.21 6.57
C THR A 61 -1.36 4.63 6.69
N PHE A 62 -0.79 5.57 5.95
CA PHE A 62 -1.26 6.95 5.89
C PHE A 62 -2.72 7.04 5.41
N PHE A 63 -3.09 6.33 4.34
CA PHE A 63 -4.48 6.32 3.89
C PHE A 63 -5.44 5.66 4.90
N HIS A 64 -5.01 4.63 5.63
CA HIS A 64 -5.81 4.07 6.73
C HIS A 64 -6.06 5.10 7.84
N LEU A 65 -5.06 5.90 8.20
CA LEU A 65 -5.24 7.00 9.15
C LEU A 65 -6.26 8.02 8.64
N LEU A 66 -6.20 8.38 7.35
CA LEU A 66 -7.18 9.29 6.73
C LEU A 66 -8.60 8.71 6.73
N VAL A 67 -8.75 7.41 6.49
CA VAL A 67 -10.06 6.72 6.62
C VAL A 67 -10.57 6.82 8.05
N GLY A 68 -9.72 6.54 9.05
CA GLY A 68 -10.07 6.65 10.46
C GLY A 68 -10.48 8.07 10.86
N ALA A 69 -9.72 9.07 10.44
CA ALA A 69 -10.03 10.48 10.69
C ALA A 69 -11.35 10.90 10.01
N ASN A 70 -11.58 10.44 8.78
CA ASN A 70 -12.84 10.70 8.07
C ASN A 70 -14.04 10.07 8.80
N GLN A 71 -13.90 8.84 9.31
CA GLN A 71 -14.97 8.19 10.09
C GLN A 71 -15.19 8.87 11.45
N MET A 72 -14.11 9.24 12.14
CA MET A 72 -14.19 9.93 13.44
C MET A 72 -14.91 11.27 13.31
N THR A 73 -14.59 12.06 12.28
CA THR A 73 -15.28 13.34 12.01
C THR A 73 -16.74 13.14 11.63
N ALA A 74 -17.09 12.06 10.93
CA ALA A 74 -18.47 11.69 10.65
C ALA A 74 -19.29 11.44 11.92
N VAL A 75 -18.68 10.78 12.91
CA VAL A 75 -19.33 10.44 14.18
C VAL A 75 -19.41 11.66 15.10
N MET A 76 -18.31 12.42 15.23
CA MET A 76 -18.23 13.54 16.18
C MET A 76 -18.98 14.79 15.71
N PHE A 77 -18.98 15.05 14.40
CA PHE A 77 -19.55 16.29 13.83
C PHE A 77 -20.47 16.00 12.63
N PRO A 78 -21.55 15.21 12.79
CA PRO A 78 -22.32 14.66 11.68
C PRO A 78 -22.93 15.71 10.75
N PHE A 79 -23.42 16.83 11.30
CA PHE A 79 -24.04 17.90 10.50
C PHE A 79 -23.00 18.65 9.66
N LYS A 80 -21.89 19.09 10.29
CA LYS A 80 -20.78 19.77 9.59
C LYS A 80 -20.07 18.86 8.60
N HIS A 81 -19.93 17.58 8.94
CA HIS A 81 -19.30 16.60 8.06
C HIS A 81 -20.12 16.43 6.77
N ARG A 82 -21.46 16.40 6.88
CA ARG A 82 -22.36 16.21 5.73
C ARG A 82 -22.36 17.37 4.74
N GLU A 83 -22.04 18.57 5.21
CA GLU A 83 -21.94 19.78 4.39
C GLU A 83 -20.68 19.81 3.50
N VAL A 84 -19.70 18.92 3.76
CA VAL A 84 -18.39 18.84 3.08
C VAL A 84 -18.28 17.63 2.14
#